data_AF-Q52R30-F1
#
_entry.id   AF-Q52R30-F1
#
_cell.length_a   1.000
_cell.length_b   1.000
_cell.length_c   1.000
_cell.angle_alpha   90.00
_cell.angle_beta   90.00
_cell.angle_gamma   90.00
#
_symmetry.space_group_name_H-M   'P 1'
#
loop_
_entity.id
_entity.type
_entity.pdbx_description
1 polymer ?
#
loop_
_entity_poly.entity_id
_entity_poly.type
_entity_poly.pdbx_seq_one_letter_code
_entity_poly.pdbx_strand_id
1 'polypeptide(L)'
;EFDPDMYEPLPVYKPAASRMQIEKAVEMLIQAERPVIVAGGGVINADAAALLQQFAELTSVPVIPTLMGWGCIPDDHELMAGMVGLQTAHRYGNATLLASDMVFGIGNRFANRHTGSVEKYTEGRKIVHIDIEPTQIGRVLCPDLGIVSDAKAALTLLVEVAQEMQKAGRLPCRKEWVADCQQRKRTLLRKTHFDNVPVKPQRVYEEMNKA
;
A
#
# COMPACT_ATOMS: atom_id res chain seq x y z
N GLU A 1 36.51 20.41 1.77
CA GLU A 1 35.49 20.55 0.70
C GLU A 1 35.26 19.17 0.06
N PHE A 2 34.16 18.99 -0.66
CA PHE A 2 33.92 17.79 -1.45
C PHE A 2 34.74 17.88 -2.75
N ASP A 3 35.53 16.86 -3.06
CA ASP A 3 36.32 16.77 -4.30
C ASP A 3 35.53 15.97 -5.35
N PRO A 4 34.95 16.62 -6.38
CA PRO A 4 34.16 15.93 -7.39
C PRO A 4 34.99 15.00 -8.28
N ASP A 5 36.30 15.23 -8.40
CA ASP A 5 37.19 14.43 -9.25
C ASP A 5 37.49 13.06 -8.62
N MET A 6 37.27 12.93 -7.31
CA MET A 6 37.41 11.70 -6.54
C MET A 6 36.08 10.95 -6.34
N TYR A 7 34.99 11.38 -6.98
CA TYR A 7 33.69 10.73 -6.87
C TYR A 7 33.61 9.46 -7.75
N GLU A 8 33.59 8.30 -7.10
CA GLU A 8 33.26 7.02 -7.73
C GLU A 8 31.85 6.58 -7.32
N PRO A 9 30.87 6.53 -8.24
CA PRO A 9 29.54 6.05 -7.91
C PRO A 9 29.58 4.55 -7.62
N LEU A 10 28.91 4.12 -6.55
CA LEU A 10 28.72 2.70 -6.29
C LEU A 10 27.80 2.09 -7.37
N PRO A 11 28.10 0.87 -7.85
CA PRO A 11 27.21 0.17 -8.76
C PRO A 11 25.86 -0.07 -8.08
N VAL A 12 24.78 0.24 -8.79
CA VAL A 12 23.43 0.05 -8.29
C VAL A 12 23.08 -1.44 -8.34
N TYR A 13 23.05 -2.07 -7.17
CA TYR A 13 22.55 -3.44 -7.01
C TYR A 13 21.07 -3.41 -6.61
N LYS A 14 20.24 -4.19 -7.31
CA LYS A 14 18.82 -4.37 -6.99
C LYS A 14 18.53 -5.85 -6.73
N PRO A 15 18.22 -6.27 -5.49
CA PRO A 15 17.77 -7.63 -5.23
C PRO A 15 16.43 -7.88 -5.93
N ALA A 16 16.17 -9.12 -6.33
CA ALA A 16 14.92 -9.52 -6.98
C ALA A 16 14.34 -10.74 -6.28
N ALA A 17 13.02 -10.72 -6.05
CA ALA A 17 12.30 -11.86 -5.51
C ALA A 17 12.39 -13.07 -6.46
N SER A 18 12.49 -14.27 -5.88
CA SER A 18 12.32 -15.51 -6.61
C SER A 18 10.84 -15.81 -6.85
N ARG A 19 10.52 -16.57 -7.91
CA ARG A 19 9.16 -17.03 -8.19
C ARG A 19 8.51 -17.74 -7.00
N MET A 20 9.25 -18.63 -6.33
CA MET A 20 8.76 -19.37 -5.16
C MET A 20 8.33 -18.44 -4.00
N GLN A 21 9.06 -17.35 -3.75
CA GLN A 21 8.67 -16.37 -2.73
C GLN A 21 7.37 -15.66 -3.11
N ILE A 22 7.21 -15.31 -4.38
CA ILE A 22 6.02 -14.63 -4.88
C ILE A 22 4.80 -15.56 -4.89
N GLU A 23 4.96 -16.81 -5.32
CA GLU A 23 3.91 -17.84 -5.24
C GLU A 23 3.41 -17.99 -3.80
N LYS A 24 4.32 -18.09 -2.83
CA LYS A 24 3.97 -18.15 -1.41
C LYS A 24 3.20 -16.91 -0.94
N ALA A 25 3.61 -15.73 -1.37
CA ALA A 25 2.94 -14.47 -1.02
C ALA A 25 1.52 -14.41 -1.59
N VAL A 26 1.34 -14.80 -2.86
CA VAL A 26 0.02 -14.84 -3.52
C VAL A 26 -0.87 -15.91 -2.89
N GLU A 27 -0.33 -17.08 -2.53
CA GLU A 27 -1.06 -18.12 -1.78
C GLU A 27 -1.57 -17.62 -0.42
N MET A 28 -0.76 -16.85 0.31
CA MET A 28 -1.21 -16.20 1.55
C MET A 28 -2.31 -15.17 1.26
N LEU A 29 -2.17 -14.40 0.18
CA LEU A 29 -3.14 -13.37 -0.20
C LEU A 29 -4.51 -13.97 -0.56
N ILE A 30 -4.57 -15.05 -1.36
CA ILE A 30 -5.83 -15.66 -1.77
C ILE A 30 -6.57 -16.33 -0.60
N GLN A 31 -5.87 -16.70 0.46
CA GLN A 31 -6.47 -17.25 1.69
C GLN A 31 -7.03 -16.18 2.62
N ALA A 32 -6.61 -14.92 2.48
CA ALA A 32 -7.13 -13.80 3.27
C ALA A 32 -8.55 -13.43 2.80
N GLU A 33 -9.44 -13.16 3.74
CA GLU A 33 -10.83 -12.76 3.48
C GLU A 33 -10.92 -11.26 3.16
N ARG A 34 -10.20 -10.43 3.91
CA ARG A 34 -10.26 -8.96 3.88
C ARG A 34 -8.87 -8.33 3.73
N PRO A 35 -8.06 -8.70 2.71
CA PRO A 35 -6.72 -8.16 2.57
C PRO A 35 -6.74 -6.70 2.14
N VAL A 36 -5.66 -5.98 2.47
CA VAL A 36 -5.34 -4.66 1.91
C VAL A 36 -3.88 -4.64 1.44
N ILE A 37 -3.62 -3.98 0.32
CA ILE A 37 -2.26 -3.67 -0.13
C ILE A 37 -1.85 -2.34 0.50
N VAL A 38 -0.70 -2.31 1.19
CA VAL A 38 -0.10 -1.06 1.66
C VAL A 38 1.04 -0.67 0.73
N ALA A 39 0.82 0.36 -0.07
CA ALA A 39 1.77 0.82 -1.10
C ALA A 39 2.65 1.96 -0.58
N GLY A 40 3.95 1.69 -0.46
CA GLY A 40 4.93 2.65 0.02
C GLY A 40 5.59 3.46 -1.09
N GLY A 41 6.42 4.43 -0.69
CA GLY A 41 7.24 5.22 -1.63
C GLY A 41 8.24 4.38 -2.44
N GLY A 42 8.58 3.16 -2.00
CA GLY A 42 9.38 2.22 -2.78
C GLY A 42 8.74 1.80 -4.11
N VAL A 43 7.40 1.84 -4.22
CA VAL A 43 6.72 1.61 -5.52
C VAL A 43 7.01 2.74 -6.50
N ILE A 44 6.96 4.00 -6.02
CA ILE A 44 7.28 5.17 -6.84
C ILE A 44 8.77 5.17 -7.20
N ASN A 45 9.64 4.90 -6.23
CA ASN A 45 11.09 4.88 -6.43
C ASN A 45 11.53 3.80 -7.44
N ALA A 46 10.80 2.68 -7.51
CA ALA A 46 11.03 1.63 -8.48
C ALA A 46 10.35 1.90 -9.85
N ASP A 47 9.60 2.99 -10.01
CA ASP A 47 8.79 3.27 -11.21
C ASP A 47 7.81 2.12 -11.54
N ALA A 48 7.01 1.74 -10.54
CA ALA A 48 6.16 0.55 -10.58
C ALA A 48 4.67 0.82 -10.31
N ALA A 49 4.21 2.06 -10.42
CA ALA A 49 2.80 2.45 -10.18
C ALA A 49 1.81 1.67 -11.06
N ALA A 50 2.09 1.56 -12.36
CA ALA A 50 1.24 0.82 -13.29
C ALA A 50 1.12 -0.68 -12.94
N LEU A 51 2.22 -1.31 -12.53
CA LEU A 51 2.22 -2.72 -12.13
C LEU A 51 1.49 -2.92 -10.79
N LEU A 52 1.62 -1.98 -9.85
CA LEU A 52 0.86 -2.02 -8.60
C LEU A 52 -0.64 -1.98 -8.88
N GLN A 53 -1.09 -1.03 -9.71
CA GLN A 53 -2.49 -0.91 -10.08
C GLN A 53 -2.98 -2.18 -10.76
N GLN A 54 -2.23 -2.70 -11.75
CA GLN A 54 -2.56 -3.95 -12.43
C GLN A 54 -2.68 -5.14 -11.47
N PHE A 55 -1.76 -5.27 -10.51
CA PHE A 55 -1.82 -6.33 -9.51
C PHE A 55 -3.04 -6.21 -8.59
N ALA A 56 -3.36 -4.98 -8.16
CA ALA A 56 -4.55 -4.71 -7.35
C ALA A 56 -5.85 -5.03 -8.11
N GLU A 57 -5.94 -4.66 -9.39
CA GLU A 57 -7.07 -4.96 -10.27
C GLU A 57 -7.26 -6.47 -10.46
N LEU A 58 -6.18 -7.19 -10.82
CA LEU A 58 -6.20 -8.65 -11.01
C LEU A 58 -6.70 -9.39 -9.76
N THR A 59 -6.28 -8.95 -8.59
CA THR A 59 -6.60 -9.60 -7.31
C THR A 59 -7.84 -9.03 -6.62
N SER A 60 -8.42 -7.94 -7.14
CA SER A 60 -9.52 -7.19 -6.53
C SER A 60 -9.25 -6.79 -5.06
N VAL A 61 -8.02 -6.37 -4.77
CA VAL A 61 -7.59 -6.01 -3.40
C VAL A 61 -7.52 -4.50 -3.22
N PRO A 62 -8.19 -3.92 -2.20
CA PRO A 62 -8.10 -2.49 -1.92
C PRO A 62 -6.67 -2.03 -1.57
N VAL A 63 -6.30 -0.84 -2.05
CA VAL A 63 -4.97 -0.24 -1.89
C VAL A 63 -5.02 0.92 -0.89
N ILE A 64 -4.06 0.93 0.02
CA ILE A 64 -3.79 1.97 1.00
C ILE A 64 -2.39 2.54 0.70
N PRO A 65 -2.28 3.66 -0.01
CA PRO A 65 -1.00 4.32 -0.15
C PRO A 65 -0.57 4.90 1.21
N THR A 66 0.72 4.77 1.52
CA THR A 66 1.34 5.64 2.53
C THR A 66 1.41 7.08 1.99
N LEU A 67 1.67 8.07 2.85
CA LEU A 67 1.89 9.45 2.37
C LEU A 67 2.98 9.52 1.28
N MET A 68 4.02 8.69 1.38
CA MET A 68 5.13 8.65 0.41
C MET A 68 4.80 7.86 -0.85
N GLY A 69 3.76 7.02 -0.83
CA GLY A 69 3.27 6.28 -1.98
C GLY A 69 2.02 6.92 -2.60
N TRP A 70 1.54 8.04 -2.06
CA TRP A 70 0.31 8.67 -2.54
C TRP A 70 0.48 9.11 -4.00
N GLY A 71 -0.43 8.66 -4.86
CA GLY A 71 -0.34 8.81 -6.32
C GLY A 71 0.15 7.56 -7.08
N CYS A 72 0.61 6.50 -6.40
CA CYS A 72 0.95 5.23 -7.07
C CYS A 72 -0.28 4.46 -7.60
N ILE A 73 -1.48 4.86 -7.17
CA ILE A 73 -2.79 4.52 -7.75
C ILE A 73 -3.66 5.79 -7.66
N PRO A 74 -4.51 6.10 -8.65
CA PRO A 74 -5.35 7.30 -8.63
C PRO A 74 -6.35 7.33 -7.45
N ASP A 75 -6.62 8.50 -6.89
CA ASP A 75 -7.53 8.67 -5.73
C ASP A 75 -9.01 8.39 -6.07
N ASP A 76 -9.38 8.58 -7.33
CA ASP A 76 -10.69 8.27 -7.91
C ASP A 76 -10.83 6.79 -8.32
N HIS A 77 -9.74 6.00 -8.24
CA HIS A 77 -9.79 4.58 -8.52
C HIS A 77 -10.67 3.83 -7.50
N GLU A 78 -11.44 2.85 -7.98
CA GLU A 78 -12.43 2.14 -7.17
C GLU A 78 -11.82 1.31 -6.02
N LEU A 79 -10.57 0.87 -6.21
CA LEU A 79 -9.78 0.11 -5.23
C LEU A 79 -8.96 0.99 -4.28
N MET A 80 -8.88 2.31 -4.48
CA MET A 80 -8.17 3.20 -3.56
C MET A 80 -9.00 3.42 -2.27
N ALA A 81 -8.55 2.83 -1.17
CA ALA A 81 -9.27 2.76 0.12
C ALA A 81 -8.90 3.87 1.13
N GLY A 82 -8.11 4.86 0.72
CA GLY A 82 -7.63 5.96 1.56
C GLY A 82 -6.26 5.73 2.18
N MET A 83 -5.66 6.82 2.69
CA MET A 83 -4.46 6.79 3.51
C MET A 83 -4.76 6.46 4.98
N VAL A 84 -3.79 5.80 5.63
CA VAL A 84 -3.81 5.39 7.05
C VAL A 84 -2.77 6.15 7.85
N GLY A 85 -3.05 6.37 9.14
CA GLY A 85 -2.10 6.92 10.09
C GLY A 85 -2.72 7.77 11.19
N LEU A 86 -1.86 8.47 11.92
CA LEU A 86 -2.22 9.28 13.08
C LEU A 86 -2.68 10.71 12.71
N GLN A 87 -2.23 11.23 11.57
CA GLN A 87 -2.47 12.62 11.16
C GLN A 87 -2.90 12.73 9.70
N THR A 88 -1.98 12.45 8.77
CA THR A 88 -2.21 12.46 7.32
C THR A 88 -2.93 11.19 6.90
N ALA A 89 -4.18 11.08 7.33
CA ALA A 89 -5.00 9.88 7.19
C ALA A 89 -6.48 10.22 7.07
N HIS A 90 -7.24 9.29 6.52
CA HIS A 90 -8.69 9.38 6.47
C HIS A 90 -9.34 8.47 7.51
N ARG A 91 -10.53 8.88 7.97
CA ARG A 91 -11.34 8.06 8.88
C ARG A 91 -11.65 6.69 8.25
N TYR A 92 -11.99 6.68 6.95
CA TYR A 92 -12.25 5.46 6.19
C TYR A 92 -11.02 4.60 5.93
N GLY A 93 -9.83 5.21 5.78
CA GLY A 93 -8.57 4.47 5.66
C GLY A 93 -8.27 3.70 6.94
N ASN A 94 -8.29 4.38 8.09
CA ASN A 94 -8.07 3.74 9.38
C ASN A 94 -9.12 2.68 9.70
N ALA A 95 -10.41 2.94 9.44
CA ALA A 95 -11.47 1.95 9.65
C ALA A 95 -11.33 0.73 8.74
N THR A 96 -10.89 0.91 7.50
CA THR A 96 -10.63 -0.19 6.56
C THR A 96 -9.45 -1.05 7.01
N LEU A 97 -8.34 -0.43 7.43
CA LEU A 97 -7.19 -1.18 7.97
C LEU A 97 -7.57 -1.93 9.25
N LEU A 98 -8.33 -1.33 10.16
CA LEU A 98 -8.76 -2.03 11.37
C LEU A 98 -9.69 -3.22 11.08
N ALA A 99 -10.45 -3.18 9.98
CA ALA A 99 -11.32 -4.28 9.55
C ALA A 99 -10.60 -5.35 8.71
N SER A 100 -9.38 -5.09 8.24
CA SER A 100 -8.62 -6.06 7.43
C SER A 100 -8.06 -7.20 8.29
N ASP A 101 -7.82 -8.35 7.65
CA ASP A 101 -7.19 -9.54 8.24
C ASP A 101 -5.76 -9.75 7.70
N MET A 102 -5.34 -8.96 6.71
CA MET A 102 -4.01 -9.02 6.13
C MET A 102 -3.55 -7.64 5.65
N VAL A 103 -2.27 -7.35 5.85
CA VAL A 103 -1.57 -6.21 5.24
C VAL A 103 -0.49 -6.74 4.31
N PHE A 104 -0.63 -6.45 3.02
CA PHE A 104 0.34 -6.78 1.98
C PHE A 104 1.19 -5.55 1.67
N GLY A 105 2.29 -5.39 2.41
CA GLY A 105 3.18 -4.23 2.32
C GLY A 105 4.15 -4.33 1.15
N ILE A 106 4.13 -3.34 0.24
CA ILE A 106 5.01 -3.28 -0.93
C ILE A 106 5.75 -1.94 -0.94
N GLY A 107 7.08 -1.97 -0.83
CA GLY A 107 7.93 -0.79 -0.87
C GLY A 107 7.66 0.20 0.28
N ASN A 108 7.02 -0.24 1.36
CA ASN A 108 6.75 0.56 2.54
C ASN A 108 7.69 0.19 3.68
N ARG A 109 7.98 1.17 4.54
CA ARG A 109 8.35 0.91 5.93
C ARG A 109 7.12 1.11 6.81
N PHE A 110 7.04 0.38 7.93
CA PHE A 110 6.00 0.55 8.93
C PHE A 110 6.32 1.76 9.82
N ALA A 111 6.10 2.96 9.27
CA ALA A 111 6.42 4.23 9.93
C ALA A 111 5.60 4.43 11.22
N ASN A 112 6.22 5.01 12.26
CA ASN A 112 5.53 5.31 13.52
C ASN A 112 4.21 6.08 13.35
N ARG A 113 4.15 7.09 12.47
CA ARG A 113 2.92 7.87 12.22
C ARG A 113 1.90 7.17 11.32
N HIS A 114 2.28 6.07 10.67
CA HIS A 114 1.37 5.18 9.94
C HIS A 114 0.77 4.14 10.87
N THR A 115 1.58 3.54 11.76
CA THR A 115 1.16 2.43 12.62
C THR A 115 0.51 2.86 13.92
N GLY A 116 1.01 3.93 14.55
CA GLY A 116 0.80 4.11 16.00
C GLY A 116 1.44 2.95 16.78
N SER A 117 0.71 2.39 17.75
CA SER A 117 1.12 1.18 18.46
C SER A 117 1.14 -0.02 17.50
N VAL A 118 2.29 -0.68 17.41
CA VAL A 118 2.48 -1.83 16.52
C VAL A 118 1.52 -2.96 16.87
N GLU A 119 1.29 -3.20 18.16
CA GLU A 119 0.40 -4.25 18.66
C GLU A 119 -1.02 -4.06 18.13
N LYS A 120 -1.54 -2.82 18.12
CA LYS A 120 -2.87 -2.51 17.56
C LYS A 120 -2.90 -2.62 16.05
N TYR A 121 -1.81 -2.22 15.39
CA TYR A 121 -1.69 -2.28 13.94
C TYR A 121 -1.68 -3.74 13.45
N THR A 122 -1.07 -4.66 14.19
CA THR A 122 -0.93 -6.08 13.81
C THR A 122 -1.97 -7.02 14.42
N GLU A 123 -2.78 -6.54 15.39
CA GLU A 123 -3.79 -7.36 16.05
C GLU A 123 -4.72 -8.08 15.06
N GLY A 124 -4.68 -9.41 15.06
CA GLY A 124 -5.52 -10.26 14.21
C GLY A 124 -5.19 -10.20 12.71
N ARG A 125 -4.00 -9.70 12.33
CA ARG A 125 -3.61 -9.53 10.92
C ARG A 125 -2.32 -10.25 10.55
N LYS A 126 -2.33 -10.91 9.40
CA LYS A 126 -1.10 -11.38 8.75
C LYS A 126 -0.40 -10.24 8.02
N ILE A 127 0.92 -10.22 8.04
CA ILE A 127 1.74 -9.18 7.41
C ILE A 127 2.71 -9.80 6.40
N VAL A 128 2.58 -9.38 5.14
CA VAL A 128 3.62 -9.56 4.11
C VAL A 128 4.38 -8.26 3.97
N HIS A 129 5.70 -8.31 3.87
CA HIS A 129 6.55 -7.13 3.70
C HIS A 129 7.58 -7.35 2.60
N ILE A 130 7.44 -6.61 1.50
CA ILE A 130 8.39 -6.57 0.39
C ILE A 130 9.14 -5.24 0.44
N ASP A 131 10.44 -5.30 0.69
CA ASP A 131 11.32 -4.13 0.74
C ASP A 131 12.64 -4.43 0.02
N ILE A 132 13.26 -3.42 -0.58
CA ILE A 132 14.54 -3.60 -1.27
C ILE A 132 15.70 -3.75 -0.28
N GLU A 133 15.54 -3.20 0.93
CA GLU A 133 16.59 -3.14 1.95
C GLU A 133 16.34 -4.22 3.02
N PRO A 134 17.20 -5.26 3.12
CA PRO A 134 17.02 -6.35 4.10
C PRO A 134 16.80 -5.88 5.53
N THR A 135 17.52 -4.82 5.94
CA THR A 135 17.48 -4.33 7.33
C THR A 135 16.20 -3.57 7.68
N GLN A 136 15.34 -3.29 6.70
CA GLN A 136 14.02 -2.69 6.92
C GLN A 136 12.96 -3.73 7.31
N ILE A 137 13.14 -4.99 6.91
CA ILE A 137 12.25 -6.10 7.21
C ILE A 137 12.52 -6.57 8.65
N GLY A 138 11.48 -6.62 9.48
CA GLY A 138 11.63 -6.99 10.91
C GLY A 138 12.05 -5.84 11.83
N ARG A 139 12.37 -4.65 11.28
CA ARG A 139 12.90 -3.51 12.06
C ARG A 139 11.92 -2.92 13.05
N VAL A 140 10.65 -2.80 12.65
CA VAL A 140 9.58 -2.20 13.48
C VAL A 140 8.61 -3.26 13.98
N LEU A 141 8.34 -4.27 13.15
CA LEU A 141 7.50 -5.41 13.46
C LEU A 141 8.00 -6.62 12.67
N CYS A 142 7.83 -7.81 13.22
CA CYS A 142 8.17 -9.06 12.55
C CYS A 142 7.04 -9.45 11.58
N PRO A 143 7.27 -9.49 10.25
CA PRO A 143 6.24 -9.92 9.31
C PRO A 143 6.11 -11.45 9.29
N ASP A 144 4.92 -11.96 8.92
CA ASP A 144 4.71 -13.39 8.66
C ASP A 144 5.50 -13.86 7.43
N LEU A 145 5.70 -12.97 6.45
CA LEU A 145 6.56 -13.20 5.29
C LEU A 145 7.29 -11.91 4.90
N GLY A 146 8.62 -11.95 4.95
CA GLY A 146 9.50 -10.89 4.46
C GLY A 146 10.18 -11.30 3.15
N ILE A 147 10.16 -10.44 2.14
CA ILE A 147 10.83 -10.66 0.85
C ILE A 147 11.73 -9.46 0.53
N VAL A 148 13.02 -9.72 0.32
CA VAL A 148 13.96 -8.70 -0.13
C VAL A 148 13.88 -8.58 -1.65
N SER A 149 13.38 -7.45 -2.16
CA SER A 149 13.27 -7.21 -3.61
C SER A 149 13.06 -5.73 -3.93
N ASP A 150 13.60 -5.29 -5.06
CA ASP A 150 13.08 -4.12 -5.77
C ASP A 150 11.58 -4.31 -6.07
N ALA A 151 10.80 -3.25 -5.88
CA ALA A 151 9.34 -3.33 -5.97
C ALA A 151 8.85 -3.62 -7.40
N LYS A 152 9.54 -3.13 -8.44
CA LYS A 152 9.19 -3.39 -9.85
C LYS A 152 9.44 -4.85 -10.20
N ALA A 153 10.58 -5.40 -9.75
CA ALA A 153 10.89 -6.82 -9.92
C ALA A 153 9.86 -7.72 -9.24
N ALA A 154 9.50 -7.42 -7.99
CA ALA A 154 8.48 -8.19 -7.27
C ALA A 154 7.09 -8.06 -7.90
N LEU A 155 6.66 -6.84 -8.26
CA LEU A 155 5.35 -6.58 -8.86
C LEU A 155 5.20 -7.24 -10.24
N THR A 156 6.28 -7.32 -11.02
CA THR A 156 6.28 -8.04 -12.31
C THR A 156 5.90 -9.51 -12.11
N LEU A 157 6.56 -10.21 -11.18
CA LEU A 157 6.23 -11.59 -10.86
C LEU A 157 4.85 -11.72 -10.18
N LEU A 158 4.46 -10.78 -9.33
CA LEU A 158 3.14 -10.79 -8.68
C LEU A 158 2.02 -10.73 -9.72
N VAL A 159 2.16 -9.89 -10.75
CA VAL A 159 1.21 -9.81 -11.88
C VAL A 159 1.18 -11.12 -12.65
N GLU A 160 2.34 -11.69 -13.00
CA GLU A 160 2.42 -12.96 -13.73
C GLU A 160 1.73 -14.11 -12.97
N VAL A 161 2.07 -14.30 -11.69
CA VAL A 161 1.46 -15.33 -10.85
C VAL A 161 -0.03 -15.07 -10.64
N ALA A 162 -0.46 -13.81 -10.48
CA ALA A 162 -1.89 -13.49 -10.37
C ALA A 162 -2.67 -13.85 -11.65
N GLN A 163 -2.09 -13.61 -12.84
CA GLN A 163 -2.70 -14.00 -14.12
C GLN A 163 -2.81 -15.52 -14.25
N GLU A 164 -1.79 -16.28 -13.83
CA GLU A 164 -1.85 -17.75 -13.79
C GLU A 164 -2.95 -18.26 -12.86
N MET A 165 -3.05 -17.68 -11.66
CA MET A 165 -4.10 -18.02 -10.68
C MET A 165 -5.49 -17.67 -11.21
N GLN A 166 -5.63 -16.55 -11.92
CA GLN A 166 -6.89 -16.16 -12.56
C GLN A 166 -7.31 -17.18 -13.63
N LYS A 167 -6.39 -17.57 -14.52
CA LYS A 167 -6.63 -18.60 -15.55
C LYS A 167 -7.02 -19.95 -14.95
N ALA A 168 -6.45 -20.29 -13.79
CA ALA A 168 -6.78 -21.50 -13.05
C ALA A 168 -8.08 -21.39 -12.21
N GLY A 169 -8.75 -20.23 -12.16
CA GLY A 169 -9.94 -20.02 -11.34
C GLY A 169 -9.67 -20.04 -9.83
N ARG A 170 -8.45 -19.72 -9.42
CA ARG A 170 -7.99 -19.79 -8.01
C ARG A 170 -8.05 -18.46 -7.27
N LEU A 171 -8.29 -17.34 -7.96
CA LEU A 171 -8.49 -16.04 -7.31
C LEU A 171 -9.90 -15.94 -6.73
N PRO A 172 -10.05 -15.66 -5.42
CA PRO A 172 -11.37 -15.53 -4.79
C PRO A 172 -12.06 -14.23 -5.24
N CYS A 173 -13.39 -14.25 -5.25
CA CYS A 173 -14.17 -13.03 -5.45
C CYS A 173 -14.15 -12.16 -4.18
N ARG A 174 -13.85 -10.86 -4.33
CA ARG A 174 -13.76 -9.90 -3.20
C ARG A 174 -14.81 -8.78 -3.24
N LYS A 175 -15.88 -8.99 -3.99
CA LYS A 175 -16.89 -7.97 -4.29
C LYS A 175 -17.47 -7.30 -3.03
N GLU A 176 -17.80 -8.10 -2.02
CA GLU A 176 -18.36 -7.60 -0.76
C GLU A 176 -17.36 -6.76 0.03
N TRP A 177 -16.12 -7.24 0.16
CA TRP A 177 -15.06 -6.49 0.85
C TRP A 177 -14.76 -5.14 0.19
N VAL A 178 -14.63 -5.12 -1.14
CA VAL A 178 -14.43 -3.88 -1.91
C VAL A 178 -15.62 -2.93 -1.74
N ALA A 179 -16.85 -3.45 -1.80
CA ALA A 179 -18.04 -2.65 -1.60
C ALA A 179 -18.05 -2.00 -0.21
N ASP A 180 -17.73 -2.73 0.85
CA ASP A 180 -17.65 -2.22 2.21
C ASP A 180 -16.58 -1.14 2.39
N CYS A 181 -15.42 -1.30 1.75
CA CYS A 181 -14.40 -0.25 1.69
C CYS A 181 -14.94 1.04 1.05
N GLN A 182 -15.67 0.91 -0.06
CA GLN A 182 -16.30 2.05 -0.73
C GLN A 182 -17.42 2.67 0.12
N GLN A 183 -18.19 1.86 0.86
CA GLN A 183 -19.18 2.36 1.82
C GLN A 183 -18.54 3.23 2.89
N ARG A 184 -17.42 2.79 3.48
CA ARG A 184 -16.66 3.58 4.46
C ARG A 184 -16.15 4.87 3.82
N LYS A 185 -15.59 4.80 2.61
CA LYS A 185 -15.03 5.95 1.86
C LYS A 185 -16.06 7.06 1.66
N ARG A 186 -17.31 6.72 1.34
CA ARG A 186 -18.38 7.72 1.10
C ARG A 186 -19.11 8.23 2.35
N THR A 187 -18.99 7.56 3.50
CA THR A 187 -19.75 7.91 4.73
C THR A 187 -18.88 8.53 5.83
N LEU A 188 -17.62 8.12 5.95
CA LEU A 188 -16.72 8.58 7.01
C LEU A 188 -15.91 9.82 6.58
N LEU A 189 -16.61 10.85 6.09
CA LEU A 189 -16.00 12.08 5.58
C LEU A 189 -15.72 13.11 6.69
N ARG A 190 -15.02 14.20 6.33
CA ARG A 190 -14.84 15.39 7.17
C ARG A 190 -15.48 16.56 6.44
N LYS A 191 -16.17 17.45 7.17
CA LYS A 191 -16.77 18.65 6.58
C LYS A 191 -15.66 19.57 6.05
N THR A 192 -15.84 20.11 4.85
CA THR A 192 -14.93 21.09 4.22
C THR A 192 -15.65 22.39 3.86
N HIS A 193 -16.95 22.31 3.58
CA HIS A 193 -17.77 23.46 3.23
C HIS A 193 -18.11 24.30 4.48
N PHE A 194 -17.42 25.42 4.64
CA PHE A 194 -17.62 26.39 5.73
C PHE A 194 -17.63 27.81 5.18
N ASP A 195 -18.51 28.66 5.70
CA ASP A 195 -18.63 30.08 5.33
C ASP A 195 -18.08 31.04 6.40
N ASN A 196 -17.23 30.52 7.28
CA ASN A 196 -16.65 31.29 8.38
C ASN A 196 -15.70 32.40 7.91
N VAL A 197 -15.70 33.51 8.65
CA VAL A 197 -14.67 34.57 8.59
C VAL A 197 -14.14 34.79 10.02
N PRO A 198 -12.83 34.64 10.30
CA PRO A 198 -11.75 34.26 9.38
C PRO A 198 -11.91 32.86 8.75
N VAL A 199 -11.33 32.67 7.57
CA VAL A 199 -11.47 31.44 6.77
C VAL A 199 -10.96 30.23 7.55
N LYS A 200 -11.79 29.18 7.62
CA LYS A 200 -11.35 27.88 8.11
C LYS A 200 -10.49 27.18 7.04
N PRO A 201 -9.32 26.61 7.39
CA PRO A 201 -8.37 26.09 6.40
C PRO A 201 -8.95 24.98 5.53
N GLN A 202 -9.84 24.15 6.06
CA GLN A 202 -10.47 23.08 5.29
C GLN A 202 -11.34 23.55 4.11
N ARG A 203 -11.81 24.80 4.14
CA ARG A 203 -12.53 25.39 3.00
C ARG A 203 -11.58 25.63 1.83
N VAL A 204 -10.32 25.95 2.09
CA VAL A 204 -9.30 26.20 1.06
C VAL A 204 -9.07 24.93 0.22
N TYR A 205 -8.93 23.77 0.87
CA TYR A 205 -8.71 22.50 0.15
C TYR A 205 -9.90 22.08 -0.72
N GLU A 206 -11.13 22.41 -0.32
CA GLU A 206 -12.31 22.15 -1.15
C GLU A 206 -12.26 22.97 -2.45
N GLU A 207 -11.92 24.26 -2.36
CA GLU A 207 -11.85 25.12 -3.54
C GLU A 207 -10.64 24.79 -4.43
N MET A 208 -9.50 24.38 -3.85
CA MET A 208 -8.33 23.93 -4.61
C MET A 208 -8.64 22.74 -5.51
N ASN A 209 -9.49 21.81 -5.08
CA ASN A 209 -9.86 20.63 -5.87
C ASN A 209 -10.92 20.91 -6.94
N LYS A 210 -11.64 22.05 -6.85
CA LYS A 210 -12.61 22.48 -7.88
C LYS A 210 -11.95 23.23 -9.04
N ALA A 211 -10.80 23.85 -8.78
CA ALA A 211 -10.02 24.62 -9.73
C ALA A 211 -9.29 23.70 -10.72
#